data_AF-A0A151A9W0-F1
#
_entry.id   AF-A0A151A9W0-F1
#
_cell.length_a   1.000
_cell.length_b   1.000
_cell.length_c   1.000
_cell.angle_alpha   90.00
_cell.angle_beta   90.00
_cell.angle_gamma   90.00
#
_symmetry.space_group_name_H-M   'P 1'
#
loop_
_entity.id
_entity.type
_entity.pdbx_description
1 polymer ?
#
loop_
_entity_poly.entity_id
_entity_poly.type
_entity_poly.pdbx_seq_one_letter_code
_entity_poly.pdbx_strand_id
1 'polypeptide(L)'
;MRGVTEDVLIDQMDTDYEDLQKVTRSVAAIQTAANSARITSKLGTDLTVDLTGRNGFPIDDGFDEGLVVLPAGKSAITPVEGSAKGTVVVDYSIDSIGRLTDPVKLTIADGQVKTISGGAQAEKLRELIVHNGECARNIAEAPSIGTNPDVSLTGNQSTDKKKMGTMHIAIGDNVTLGGSVACDIHLDMTLLNATVTFDDVTVLDTGGFQRQTVMDYAGTL
;
A
#
# COMPACT_ATOMS: atom_id res chain seq x y z
N MET A 1 -3.79 8.52 16.27
CA MET A 1 -2.60 7.76 15.87
C MET A 1 -2.50 6.49 16.71
N ARG A 2 -2.65 5.30 16.11
CA ARG A 2 -2.52 4.02 16.83
C ARG A 2 -1.07 3.53 16.70
N GLY A 3 -0.41 3.20 17.80
CA GLY A 3 0.93 2.58 17.78
C GLY A 3 2.07 3.49 17.30
N VAL A 4 1.89 4.80 17.32
CA VAL A 4 2.96 5.79 17.07
C VAL A 4 3.72 6.03 18.38
N THR A 5 5.05 5.97 18.34
CA THR A 5 5.95 6.20 19.48
C THR A 5 6.51 7.62 19.46
N GLU A 6 7.18 8.03 20.54
CA GLU A 6 7.91 9.31 20.62
C GLU A 6 8.97 9.40 19.53
N ASP A 7 9.77 8.34 19.34
CA ASP A 7 10.80 8.28 18.29
C ASP A 7 10.22 8.54 16.90
N VAL A 8 9.06 7.94 16.59
CA VAL A 8 8.37 8.15 15.31
C VAL A 8 7.93 9.60 15.15
N LEU A 9 7.50 10.27 16.22
CA LEU A 9 7.13 11.68 16.16
C LEU A 9 8.35 12.58 15.98
N ILE A 10 9.48 12.24 16.60
CA ILE A 10 10.75 12.96 16.42
C ILE A 10 11.23 12.82 14.97
N ASP A 11 11.19 11.61 14.41
CA ASP A 11 11.54 11.36 13.00
C ASP A 11 10.70 12.23 12.05
N GLN A 12 9.42 12.47 12.35
CA GLN A 12 8.55 13.35 11.56
C GLN A 12 8.92 14.83 11.66
N MET A 13 9.55 15.27 12.75
CA MET A 13 9.96 16.68 12.87
C MET A 13 11.12 17.03 11.93
N ASP A 14 11.95 16.05 11.57
CA ASP A 14 13.08 16.21 10.67
C ASP A 14 12.68 16.06 9.18
N THR A 15 11.44 15.64 8.89
CA THR A 15 10.95 15.46 7.53
C THR A 15 10.79 16.79 6.78
N ASP A 16 11.38 16.86 5.58
CA ASP A 16 11.11 17.92 4.62
C ASP A 16 9.73 17.71 3.98
N TYR A 17 8.71 18.35 4.55
CA TYR A 17 7.33 18.21 4.10
C TYR A 17 7.06 18.82 2.72
N GLU A 18 7.79 19.85 2.30
CA GLU A 18 7.64 20.40 0.95
C GLU A 18 8.11 19.36 -0.08
N ASP A 19 9.24 18.72 0.17
CA ASP A 19 9.72 17.64 -0.68
C ASP A 19 8.83 16.39 -0.60
N LEU A 20 8.37 16.01 0.60
CA LEU A 20 7.50 14.86 0.81
C LEU A 20 6.18 15.01 0.03
N GLN A 21 5.55 16.18 0.11
CA GLN A 21 4.33 16.50 -0.65
C GLN A 21 4.58 16.39 -2.14
N LYS A 22 5.66 16.99 -2.62
CA LYS A 22 6.03 16.95 -4.03
C LYS A 22 6.17 15.50 -4.53
N VAL A 23 6.95 14.68 -3.84
CA VAL A 23 7.17 13.28 -4.21
C VAL A 23 5.89 12.47 -4.15
N THR A 24 5.13 12.59 -3.06
CA THR A 24 3.92 11.80 -2.84
C THR A 24 2.84 12.14 -3.87
N ARG A 25 2.66 13.42 -4.20
CA ARG A 25 1.74 13.88 -5.25
C ARG A 25 2.19 13.44 -6.64
N SER A 26 3.50 13.38 -6.91
CA SER A 26 4.01 12.81 -8.17
C SER A 26 3.65 11.32 -8.30
N VAL A 27 3.75 10.54 -7.22
CA VAL A 27 3.30 9.14 -7.24
C VAL A 27 1.78 9.05 -7.46
N ALA A 28 0.99 9.90 -6.78
CA ALA A 28 -0.47 9.96 -6.97
C ALA A 28 -0.88 10.32 -8.40
N ALA A 29 -0.15 11.24 -9.04
CA ALA A 29 -0.38 11.60 -10.44
C ALA A 29 -0.12 10.42 -11.38
N ILE A 30 0.98 9.69 -11.18
CA ILE A 30 1.29 8.46 -11.92
C ILE A 30 0.20 7.40 -11.73
N GLN A 31 -0.21 7.17 -10.49
CA GLN A 31 -1.30 6.25 -10.15
C GLN A 31 -2.61 6.62 -10.88
N THR A 32 -2.92 7.91 -10.94
CA THR A 32 -4.14 8.43 -11.61
C THR A 32 -4.09 8.29 -13.14
N ALA A 33 -2.91 8.48 -13.74
CA ALA A 33 -2.73 8.41 -15.19
C ALA A 33 -2.68 6.97 -15.72
N ALA A 34 -2.35 6.00 -14.87
CA ALA A 34 -2.14 4.61 -15.28
C ALA A 34 -3.46 3.86 -15.52
N ASN A 35 -3.45 2.96 -16.51
CA ASN A 35 -4.55 2.03 -16.73
C ASN A 35 -4.34 0.71 -15.97
N SER A 36 -3.09 0.38 -15.66
CA SER A 36 -2.76 -0.87 -14.98
C SER A 36 -1.52 -0.73 -14.10
N ALA A 37 -1.37 -1.66 -13.16
CA ALA A 37 -0.11 -1.86 -12.47
C ALA A 37 0.24 -3.32 -12.34
N ARG A 38 1.54 -3.61 -12.37
CA ARG A 38 2.12 -4.91 -12.06
C ARG A 38 3.06 -4.80 -10.87
N ILE A 39 2.90 -5.72 -9.93
CA ILE A 39 3.71 -5.83 -8.73
C ILE A 39 4.41 -7.18 -8.74
N THR A 40 5.73 -7.17 -8.60
CA THR A 40 6.53 -8.40 -8.55
C THR A 40 7.52 -8.41 -7.40
N SER A 41 7.92 -9.60 -6.94
CA SER A 41 9.03 -9.76 -6.00
C SER A 41 9.73 -11.11 -6.19
N LYS A 42 10.98 -11.21 -5.75
CA LYS A 42 11.74 -12.48 -5.77
C LYS A 42 11.11 -13.56 -4.88
N LEU A 43 10.27 -13.17 -3.92
CA LEU A 43 9.55 -14.10 -3.03
C LEU A 43 8.31 -14.72 -3.69
N GLY A 44 8.00 -14.34 -4.94
CA GLY A 44 6.90 -14.92 -5.72
C GLY A 44 5.63 -14.08 -5.75
N THR A 45 5.69 -12.80 -5.36
CA THR A 45 4.64 -11.84 -5.72
C THR A 45 4.65 -11.67 -7.24
N ASP A 46 3.48 -11.79 -7.85
CA ASP A 46 3.16 -11.41 -9.24
C ASP A 46 1.66 -11.09 -9.27
N LEU A 47 1.33 -9.82 -9.15
CA LEU A 47 -0.03 -9.30 -9.09
C LEU A 47 -0.23 -8.29 -10.22
N THR A 48 -1.34 -8.39 -10.93
CA THR A 48 -1.80 -7.38 -11.87
C THR A 48 -3.13 -6.80 -11.42
N VAL A 49 -3.27 -5.49 -11.58
CA VAL A 49 -4.49 -4.73 -11.28
C VAL A 49 -4.84 -3.79 -12.43
N ASP A 50 -6.12 -3.49 -12.56
CA ASP A 50 -6.66 -2.48 -13.48
C ASP A 50 -6.94 -1.22 -12.65
N LEU A 51 -6.47 -0.09 -13.14
CA LEU A 51 -6.54 1.23 -12.51
C LEU A 51 -7.34 2.23 -13.35
N THR A 52 -7.96 1.78 -14.45
CA THR A 52 -8.68 2.63 -15.39
C THR A 52 -9.74 3.46 -14.67
N GLY A 53 -9.61 4.78 -14.76
CA GLY A 53 -10.56 5.73 -14.17
C GLY A 53 -10.48 5.86 -12.64
N ARG A 54 -9.39 5.38 -12.03
CA ARG A 54 -9.13 5.52 -10.59
C ARG A 54 -8.23 6.72 -10.33
N ASN A 55 -8.36 7.29 -9.13
CA ASN A 55 -7.53 8.41 -8.69
C ASN A 55 -6.51 7.91 -7.66
N GLY A 56 -5.28 8.41 -7.75
CA GLY A 56 -4.29 8.29 -6.69
C GLY A 56 -4.66 9.21 -5.52
N PHE A 57 -4.48 8.70 -4.30
CA PHE A 57 -4.78 9.39 -3.05
C PHE A 57 -3.48 9.67 -2.30
N PRO A 58 -2.91 10.89 -2.40
CA PRO A 58 -1.74 11.26 -1.63
C PRO A 58 -2.11 11.44 -0.16
N ILE A 59 -1.36 10.80 0.73
CA ILE A 59 -1.39 11.01 2.18
C ILE A 59 -0.01 11.53 2.55
N ASP A 60 0.18 12.81 2.25
CA ASP A 60 1.44 13.52 2.30
C ASP A 60 1.51 14.60 3.39
N ASP A 61 0.40 14.69 4.15
CA ASP A 61 0.00 15.65 5.19
C ASP A 61 0.27 17.13 4.93
N GLY A 62 0.41 17.49 3.65
CA GLY A 62 0.23 18.84 3.18
C GLY A 62 -1.24 19.19 3.07
N PHE A 63 -1.91 19.34 4.23
CA PHE A 63 -3.30 19.81 4.41
C PHE A 63 -4.42 18.70 4.43
N ASP A 64 -5.74 18.90 4.26
CA ASP A 64 -6.62 20.03 3.82
C ASP A 64 -8.08 19.91 4.29
N GLU A 65 -8.37 19.06 5.29
CA GLU A 65 -9.73 18.84 5.83
C GLU A 65 -9.78 18.65 7.37
N GLY A 66 -8.91 19.33 8.12
CA GLY A 66 -8.95 19.30 9.60
C GLY A 66 -8.52 17.98 10.25
N LEU A 67 -8.09 16.98 9.47
CA LEU A 67 -7.47 15.75 9.97
C LEU A 67 -6.01 15.67 9.52
N VAL A 68 -5.10 15.56 10.48
CA VAL A 68 -3.67 15.34 10.25
C VAL A 68 -3.35 13.86 10.39
N VAL A 69 -2.59 13.31 9.44
CA VAL A 69 -2.15 11.91 9.45
C VAL A 69 -0.63 11.84 9.55
N LEU A 70 -0.13 11.71 10.77
CA LEU A 70 1.28 11.45 11.05
C LEU A 70 1.52 9.99 11.48
N PRO A 71 2.61 9.36 11.02
CA PRO A 71 3.53 9.86 9.99
C PRO A 71 2.87 9.91 8.60
N ALA A 72 3.34 10.81 7.74
CA ALA A 72 2.87 10.93 6.36
C ALA A 72 3.86 10.35 5.36
N GLY A 73 3.46 10.39 4.07
CA GLY A 73 4.23 9.88 2.95
C GLY A 73 3.77 8.51 2.51
N LYS A 74 2.50 8.38 2.12
CA LYS A 74 2.08 7.28 1.24
C LYS A 74 1.20 7.80 0.14
N SER A 75 1.21 7.13 -1.01
CA SER A 75 0.18 7.33 -2.04
C SER A 75 -0.57 6.03 -2.29
N ALA A 76 -1.89 6.06 -2.11
CA ALA A 76 -2.77 4.91 -2.27
C ALA A 76 -3.56 4.96 -3.58
N ILE A 77 -3.99 3.80 -4.05
CA ILE A 77 -4.99 3.68 -5.12
C ILE A 77 -5.79 2.41 -4.93
N THR A 78 -7.08 2.48 -5.25
CA THR A 78 -7.98 1.33 -5.27
C THR A 78 -8.11 0.80 -6.70
N PRO A 79 -7.90 -0.50 -6.94
CA PRO A 79 -8.08 -1.08 -8.27
C PRO A 79 -9.56 -1.15 -8.67
N VAL A 80 -9.85 -1.32 -9.96
CA VAL A 80 -11.20 -1.68 -10.43
C VAL A 80 -11.66 -2.94 -9.70
N GLU A 81 -12.83 -2.92 -9.06
CA GLU A 81 -13.32 -4.10 -8.34
C GLU A 81 -13.41 -5.31 -9.27
N GLY A 82 -12.99 -6.47 -8.77
CA GLY A 82 -12.99 -7.69 -9.56
C GLY A 82 -11.79 -7.86 -10.50
N SER A 83 -10.95 -6.84 -10.70
CA SER A 83 -9.87 -6.90 -11.70
C SER A 83 -8.58 -7.54 -11.18
N ALA A 84 -8.32 -7.46 -9.87
CA ALA A 84 -7.04 -7.91 -9.31
C ALA A 84 -6.89 -9.43 -9.46
N LYS A 85 -5.72 -9.87 -9.95
CA LYS A 85 -5.41 -11.28 -10.17
C LYS A 85 -3.93 -11.56 -10.01
N GLY A 86 -3.61 -12.64 -9.30
CA GLY A 86 -2.24 -13.12 -9.16
C GLY A 86 -1.93 -13.66 -7.77
N THR A 87 -0.69 -13.48 -7.34
CA THR A 87 -0.19 -13.88 -6.03
C THR A 87 0.51 -12.71 -5.36
N VAL A 88 0.28 -12.54 -4.06
CA VAL A 88 1.01 -11.61 -3.21
C VAL A 88 1.65 -12.39 -2.08
N VAL A 89 2.94 -12.13 -1.83
CA VAL A 89 3.67 -12.67 -0.69
C VAL A 89 4.02 -11.50 0.23
N VAL A 90 3.29 -11.41 1.35
CA VAL A 90 3.51 -10.43 2.41
C VAL A 90 4.63 -10.94 3.29
N ASP A 91 5.72 -10.18 3.39
CA ASP A 91 6.96 -10.61 4.05
C ASP A 91 7.36 -9.75 5.25
N TYR A 92 6.58 -8.73 5.60
CA TYR A 92 6.96 -7.81 6.68
C TYR A 92 5.92 -7.64 7.79
N SER A 93 4.75 -7.08 7.51
CA SER A 93 3.75 -6.79 8.56
C SER A 93 2.34 -6.79 8.03
N ILE A 94 1.37 -7.09 8.91
CA ILE A 94 -0.07 -7.11 8.61
C ILE A 94 -0.80 -6.37 9.72
N ASP A 95 -1.76 -5.50 9.37
CA ASP A 95 -2.57 -4.79 10.35
C ASP A 95 -3.26 -5.77 11.32
N SER A 96 -3.40 -5.39 12.58
CA SER A 96 -3.95 -6.22 13.67
C SER A 96 -3.18 -7.53 13.99
N ILE A 97 -2.14 -7.89 13.24
CA ILE A 97 -1.27 -9.05 13.49
C ILE A 97 0.15 -8.62 13.89
N GLY A 98 0.64 -7.52 13.30
CA GLY A 98 1.97 -6.97 13.53
C GLY A 98 3.04 -7.54 12.59
N ARG A 99 4.30 -7.46 13.02
CA ARG A 99 5.46 -7.97 12.28
C ARG A 99 5.37 -9.48 12.07
N LEU A 100 5.65 -9.92 10.85
CA LEU A 100 5.66 -11.32 10.46
C LEU A 100 6.97 -12.01 10.87
N THR A 101 6.86 -13.24 11.36
CA THR A 101 8.00 -14.16 11.52
C THR A 101 8.24 -14.95 10.23
N ASP A 102 7.17 -15.26 9.50
CA ASP A 102 7.17 -16.02 8.27
C ASP A 102 6.26 -15.35 7.23
N PRO A 103 6.59 -15.38 5.93
CA PRO A 103 5.76 -14.78 4.90
C PRO A 103 4.35 -15.38 4.84
N VAL A 104 3.37 -14.53 4.52
CA VAL A 104 1.98 -14.91 4.26
C VAL A 104 1.69 -14.76 2.77
N LYS A 105 1.25 -15.83 2.13
CA LYS A 105 0.92 -15.84 0.70
C LYS A 105 -0.58 -15.76 0.49
N LEU A 106 -1.00 -14.82 -0.35
CA LEU A 106 -2.37 -14.61 -0.81
C LEU A 106 -2.48 -15.00 -2.29
N THR A 107 -3.45 -15.85 -2.63
CA THR A 107 -3.85 -16.06 -4.03
C THR A 107 -5.08 -15.22 -4.31
N ILE A 108 -5.00 -14.40 -5.35
CA ILE A 108 -6.00 -13.40 -5.69
C ILE A 108 -6.60 -13.73 -7.06
N ALA A 109 -7.93 -13.77 -7.14
CA ALA A 109 -8.67 -13.88 -8.38
C ALA A 109 -9.98 -13.11 -8.25
N ASP A 110 -10.48 -12.56 -9.36
CA ASP A 110 -11.73 -11.79 -9.40
C ASP A 110 -11.76 -10.69 -8.32
N GLY A 111 -10.64 -9.98 -8.13
CA GLY A 111 -10.56 -8.91 -7.14
C GLY A 111 -10.57 -9.36 -5.69
N GLN A 112 -10.44 -10.67 -5.40
CA GLN A 112 -10.63 -11.21 -4.06
C GLN A 112 -9.53 -12.20 -3.65
N VAL A 113 -9.20 -12.21 -2.36
CA VAL A 113 -8.37 -13.25 -1.73
C VAL A 113 -9.12 -14.58 -1.69
N LYS A 114 -8.69 -15.53 -2.51
CA LYS A 114 -9.26 -16.89 -2.57
C LYS A 114 -8.60 -17.83 -1.58
N THR A 115 -7.28 -17.77 -1.44
CA THR A 115 -6.54 -18.59 -0.49
C THR A 115 -5.47 -17.80 0.24
N ILE A 116 -5.23 -18.21 1.47
CA ILE A 116 -4.18 -17.67 2.34
C ILE A 116 -3.37 -18.87 2.80
N SER A 117 -2.06 -18.84 2.61
CA SER A 117 -1.14 -19.86 3.10
C SER A 117 0.03 -19.24 3.86
N GLY A 118 0.61 -20.03 4.77
CA GLY A 118 1.64 -19.59 5.71
C GLY A 118 1.43 -20.21 7.09
N GLY A 119 2.22 -19.77 8.08
CA GLY A 119 2.19 -20.27 9.45
C GLY A 119 1.05 -19.71 10.31
N ALA A 120 1.30 -19.59 11.61
CA ALA A 120 0.30 -19.16 12.59
C ALA A 120 -0.27 -17.75 12.30
N GLN A 121 0.53 -16.84 11.74
CA GLN A 121 0.05 -15.50 11.37
C GLN A 121 -0.87 -15.51 10.14
N ALA A 122 -0.71 -16.47 9.23
CA ALA A 122 -1.67 -16.67 8.13
C ALA A 122 -3.02 -17.18 8.66
N GLU A 123 -3.03 -17.99 9.72
CA GLU A 123 -4.27 -18.46 10.36
C GLU A 123 -5.03 -17.30 10.99
N LYS A 124 -4.34 -16.43 11.73
CA LYS A 124 -4.95 -15.22 12.30
C LYS A 124 -5.60 -14.34 11.23
N LEU A 125 -4.96 -14.19 10.06
CA LEU A 125 -5.57 -13.45 8.95
C LEU A 125 -6.83 -14.14 8.41
N ARG A 126 -6.84 -15.48 8.31
CA ARG A 126 -8.04 -16.24 7.92
C ARG A 126 -9.17 -16.03 8.92
N GLU A 127 -8.88 -16.07 10.21
CA GLU A 127 -9.87 -15.82 11.28
C GLU A 127 -10.47 -14.41 11.18
N LEU A 128 -9.64 -13.38 10.94
CA LEU A 128 -10.09 -12.01 10.73
C LEU A 128 -11.04 -11.88 9.53
N ILE A 129 -10.72 -12.54 8.41
CA ILE A 129 -11.59 -12.53 7.23
C ILE A 129 -12.92 -13.24 7.53
N VAL A 130 -12.87 -14.41 8.16
CA VAL A 130 -14.10 -15.17 8.51
C VAL A 130 -14.98 -14.34 9.45
N HIS A 131 -14.39 -13.63 10.41
CA HIS A 131 -15.12 -12.80 11.36
C HIS A 131 -15.85 -11.62 10.68
N ASN A 132 -15.25 -11.03 9.64
CA ASN A 132 -15.78 -9.84 8.96
C ASN A 132 -16.57 -10.16 7.68
N GLY A 133 -16.66 -11.44 7.32
CA GLY A 133 -17.46 -11.91 6.17
C GLY A 133 -16.79 -11.69 4.81
N GLU A 134 -17.55 -11.96 3.75
CA GLU A 134 -16.99 -12.02 2.38
C GLU A 134 -16.43 -10.69 1.86
N CYS A 135 -16.92 -9.53 2.35
CA CYS A 135 -16.37 -8.23 1.99
C CYS A 135 -14.88 -8.10 2.34
N ALA A 136 -14.44 -8.77 3.41
CA ALA A 136 -13.06 -8.75 3.88
C ALA A 136 -12.07 -9.39 2.89
N ARG A 137 -12.56 -10.12 1.88
CA ARG A 137 -11.72 -10.71 0.83
C ARG A 137 -11.38 -9.74 -0.29
N ASN A 138 -12.10 -8.63 -0.43
CA ASN A 138 -11.89 -7.65 -1.50
C ASN A 138 -10.48 -7.08 -1.46
N ILE A 139 -9.83 -6.91 -2.61
CA ILE A 139 -8.60 -6.12 -2.71
C ILE A 139 -8.97 -4.64 -2.71
N ALA A 140 -8.74 -3.99 -1.58
CA ALA A 140 -9.20 -2.64 -1.31
C ALA A 140 -8.24 -1.54 -1.79
N GLU A 141 -6.94 -1.82 -1.73
CA GLU A 141 -5.87 -0.88 -2.06
C GLU A 141 -4.73 -1.68 -2.70
N ALA A 142 -4.34 -1.36 -3.94
CA ALA A 142 -3.18 -1.97 -4.61
C ALA A 142 -2.83 -1.24 -5.92
N PRO A 143 -1.56 -0.84 -6.15
CA PRO A 143 -0.46 -0.77 -5.18
C PRO A 143 -0.40 0.58 -4.47
N SER A 144 -0.10 0.55 -3.17
CA SER A 144 0.18 1.74 -2.38
C SER A 144 1.65 1.83 -2.04
N ILE A 145 2.21 3.03 -2.12
CA ILE A 145 3.65 3.26 -2.13
C ILE A 145 4.02 4.19 -0.97
N GLY A 146 4.92 3.74 -0.10
CA GLY A 146 5.53 4.60 0.91
C GLY A 146 6.57 5.53 0.27
N THR A 147 6.59 6.79 0.71
CA THR A 147 7.39 7.87 0.12
C THR A 147 8.19 8.68 1.15
N ASN A 148 8.03 8.44 2.45
CA ASN A 148 8.75 9.17 3.49
C ASN A 148 10.13 8.55 3.78
N PRO A 149 11.24 9.24 3.51
CA PRO A 149 12.58 8.70 3.74
C PRO A 149 12.93 8.55 5.23
N ASP A 150 12.32 9.35 6.10
CA ASP A 150 12.66 9.47 7.52
C ASP A 150 11.87 8.49 8.40
N VAL A 151 10.88 7.78 7.83
CA VAL A 151 10.15 6.76 8.56
C VAL A 151 10.91 5.44 8.60
N SER A 152 11.04 4.90 9.81
CA SER A 152 11.56 3.57 10.08
C SER A 152 10.46 2.51 10.14
N LEU A 153 10.80 1.28 9.79
CA LEU A 153 9.87 0.15 9.94
C LEU A 153 9.81 -0.29 11.40
N THR A 154 8.60 -0.50 11.92
CA THR A 154 8.35 -0.89 13.31
C THR A 154 7.56 -2.18 13.44
N GLY A 155 6.99 -2.69 12.34
CA GLY A 155 6.01 -3.77 12.37
C GLY A 155 4.59 -3.27 12.66
N ASN A 156 4.38 -1.95 12.61
CA ASN A 156 3.10 -1.28 12.75
C ASN A 156 2.74 -0.54 11.46
N GLN A 157 1.51 -0.71 11.01
CA GLN A 157 1.02 -0.11 9.76
C GLN A 157 0.95 1.41 9.78
N SER A 158 0.95 2.06 10.96
CA SER A 158 1.06 3.51 11.04
C SER A 158 2.38 4.03 10.47
N THR A 159 3.49 3.28 10.61
CA THR A 159 4.81 3.67 10.09
C THR A 159 5.18 2.92 8.82
N ASP A 160 4.94 1.60 8.81
CA ASP A 160 5.46 0.72 7.75
C ASP A 160 4.94 1.15 6.38
N LYS A 161 3.68 1.64 6.34
CA LYS A 161 3.06 2.15 5.12
C LYS A 161 3.54 3.47 4.58
N LYS A 162 4.35 4.17 5.37
CA LYS A 162 4.87 5.49 5.06
C LYS A 162 6.31 5.44 4.59
N LYS A 163 7.05 4.41 5.02
CA LYS A 163 8.46 4.30 4.69
C LYS A 163 8.71 4.27 3.18
N MET A 164 9.59 5.14 2.70
CA MET A 164 10.04 5.17 1.32
C MET A 164 10.53 3.79 0.86
N GLY A 165 10.05 3.34 -0.29
CA GLY A 165 10.47 2.07 -0.92
C GLY A 165 9.62 0.85 -0.54
N THR A 166 8.65 1.02 0.36
CA THR A 166 7.71 -0.05 0.73
C THR A 166 6.51 -0.09 -0.21
N MET A 167 5.95 -1.29 -0.40
CA MET A 167 4.71 -1.51 -1.14
C MET A 167 3.65 -2.07 -0.19
N HIS A 168 2.41 -1.63 -0.36
CA HIS A 168 1.28 -2.02 0.47
C HIS A 168 0.12 -2.50 -0.39
N ILE A 169 -0.54 -3.54 0.11
CA ILE A 169 -1.86 -3.97 -0.33
C ILE A 169 -2.80 -3.93 0.88
N ALA A 170 -4.07 -3.60 0.66
CA ALA A 170 -5.09 -3.74 1.69
C ALA A 170 -6.24 -4.63 1.23
N ILE A 171 -6.90 -5.27 2.20
CA ILE A 171 -8.15 -6.00 1.98
C ILE A 171 -9.31 -5.39 2.78
N GLY A 172 -10.53 -5.55 2.27
CA GLY A 172 -11.76 -5.08 2.90
C GLY A 172 -12.36 -3.84 2.26
N ASP A 173 -12.64 -2.82 3.06
CA ASP A 173 -13.30 -1.58 2.68
C ASP A 173 -12.44 -0.73 1.75
N ASN A 174 -13.04 -0.22 0.69
CA ASN A 174 -12.39 0.72 -0.22
C ASN A 174 -13.24 1.98 -0.51
N VAL A 175 -14.35 2.19 0.21
CA VAL A 175 -15.27 3.31 -0.06
C VAL A 175 -14.56 4.65 0.16
N THR A 176 -13.73 4.76 1.20
CA THR A 176 -12.97 5.98 1.50
C THR A 176 -11.87 6.28 0.49
N LEU A 177 -11.54 5.32 -0.38
CA LEU A 177 -10.54 5.43 -1.45
C LEU A 177 -11.19 5.41 -2.84
N GLY A 178 -12.50 5.71 -2.93
CA GLY A 178 -13.21 5.84 -4.20
C GLY A 178 -13.67 4.52 -4.83
N GLY A 179 -13.64 3.42 -4.07
CA GLY A 179 -14.25 2.15 -4.45
C GLY A 179 -15.73 2.03 -4.03
N SER A 180 -16.28 0.84 -4.19
CA SER A 180 -17.72 0.54 -3.96
C SER A 180 -17.98 -0.56 -2.93
N VAL A 181 -16.95 -1.20 -2.39
CA VAL A 181 -17.08 -2.28 -1.41
C VAL A 181 -17.00 -1.72 -0.01
N ALA A 182 -18.13 -1.72 0.68
CA ALA A 182 -18.22 -1.41 2.10
C ALA A 182 -17.87 -2.64 2.95
N CYS A 183 -17.02 -2.46 3.97
CA CYS A 183 -16.67 -3.51 4.92
C CYS A 183 -16.29 -2.92 6.29
N ASP A 184 -16.38 -3.70 7.36
CA ASP A 184 -16.04 -3.22 8.71
C ASP A 184 -14.51 -3.13 8.95
N ILE A 185 -13.71 -3.64 8.01
CA ILE A 185 -12.25 -3.64 8.10
C ILE A 185 -11.59 -3.09 6.85
N HIS A 186 -10.41 -2.50 7.04
CA HIS A 186 -9.43 -2.20 6.01
C HIS A 186 -8.06 -2.62 6.56
N LEU A 187 -7.54 -3.76 6.10
CA LEU A 187 -6.31 -4.34 6.66
C LEU A 187 -5.13 -4.11 5.72
N ASP A 188 -4.28 -3.13 6.03
CA ASP A 188 -3.01 -2.87 5.34
C ASP A 188 -2.01 -4.04 5.56
N MET A 189 -1.25 -4.39 4.52
CA MET A 189 -0.21 -5.41 4.54
C MET A 189 1.03 -4.94 3.78
N THR A 190 2.18 -4.98 4.45
CA THR A 190 3.45 -4.44 3.95
C THR A 190 4.29 -5.51 3.28
N LEU A 191 4.76 -5.20 2.07
CA LEU A 191 5.76 -5.93 1.32
C LEU A 191 7.06 -5.13 1.22
N LEU A 192 8.18 -5.83 1.36
CA LEU A 192 9.50 -5.28 1.09
C LEU A 192 10.02 -5.77 -0.26
N ASN A 193 11.00 -5.04 -0.80
CA ASN A 193 11.75 -5.42 -1.99
C ASN A 193 10.86 -5.71 -3.22
N ALA A 194 9.69 -5.08 -3.31
CA ALA A 194 8.80 -5.19 -4.45
C ALA A 194 9.28 -4.31 -5.61
N THR A 195 9.05 -4.76 -6.83
CA THR A 195 9.07 -3.92 -8.03
C THR A 195 7.64 -3.59 -8.40
N VAL A 196 7.34 -2.30 -8.56
CA VAL A 196 6.01 -1.79 -8.92
C VAL A 196 6.13 -0.97 -10.18
N THR A 197 5.41 -1.39 -11.21
CA THR A 197 5.34 -0.73 -12.51
C THR A 197 3.89 -0.34 -12.79
N PHE A 198 3.67 0.94 -13.07
CA PHE A 198 2.39 1.49 -13.54
C PHE A 198 2.49 1.66 -15.05
N ASP A 199 1.72 0.89 -15.81
CA ASP A 199 1.89 0.72 -17.26
C ASP A 199 3.38 0.47 -17.63
N ASP A 200 4.10 1.50 -18.12
CA ASP A 200 5.52 1.41 -18.50
C ASP A 200 6.47 2.11 -17.51
N VAL A 201 5.96 2.66 -16.40
CA VAL A 201 6.71 3.47 -15.43
C VAL A 201 6.98 2.69 -14.16
N THR A 202 8.24 2.34 -13.93
CA THR A 202 8.67 1.67 -12.70
C THR A 202 8.93 2.70 -11.59
N VAL A 203 8.12 2.65 -10.53
CA VAL A 203 8.19 3.55 -9.36
C VAL A 203 9.00 2.93 -8.23
N LEU A 204 8.92 1.61 -8.07
CA LEU A 204 9.78 0.83 -7.17
C LEU A 204 10.54 -0.21 -7.99
N ASP A 205 11.84 -0.35 -7.77
CA ASP A 205 12.63 -1.46 -8.27
C ASP A 205 13.29 -2.19 -7.10
N THR A 206 12.83 -3.40 -6.81
CA THR A 206 13.34 -4.23 -5.71
C THR A 206 13.40 -3.46 -4.39
N GLY A 207 12.36 -2.66 -4.10
CA GLY A 207 12.26 -1.80 -2.90
C GLY A 207 13.03 -0.47 -2.99
N GLY A 208 13.82 -0.25 -4.03
CA GLY A 208 14.44 1.04 -4.32
C GLY A 208 13.44 2.01 -4.96
N PHE A 209 13.15 3.12 -4.30
CA PHE A 209 12.29 4.17 -4.86
C PHE A 209 12.97 4.88 -6.02
N GLN A 210 12.36 4.84 -7.21
CA GLN A 210 12.92 5.37 -8.45
C GLN A 210 12.65 6.87 -8.59
N ARG A 211 13.18 7.65 -7.65
CA ARG A 211 12.87 9.08 -7.50
C ARG A 211 12.99 9.88 -8.79
N GLN A 212 14.12 9.76 -9.50
CA GLN A 212 14.34 10.53 -10.73
C GLN A 212 13.29 10.20 -11.79
N THR A 213 13.04 8.90 -12.04
CA THR A 213 12.01 8.41 -12.96
C THR A 213 10.62 8.94 -12.60
N VAL A 214 10.27 8.90 -11.31
CA VAL A 214 8.98 9.41 -10.80
C VAL A 214 8.84 10.90 -11.08
N MET A 215 9.86 11.69 -10.72
CA MET A 215 9.82 13.14 -10.88
C MET A 215 9.77 13.56 -12.36
N ASP A 216 10.56 12.90 -13.21
CA ASP A 216 10.62 13.19 -14.64
C ASP A 216 9.29 12.85 -15.32
N TYR A 217 8.74 11.67 -15.07
CA TYR A 217 7.49 11.26 -15.71
C TYR A 217 6.30 12.09 -15.22
N ALA A 218 6.18 12.33 -13.91
CA ALA A 218 5.13 13.19 -13.36
C ALA A 218 5.18 14.62 -13.91
N GLY A 219 6.36 15.11 -14.30
CA GLY A 219 6.51 16.41 -14.97
C GLY A 219 6.02 16.45 -16.42
N THR A 220 5.65 15.30 -17.00
CA THR A 220 5.09 15.19 -18.37
C THR A 220 3.57 14.98 -18.41
N LEU A 221 2.95 14.71 -17.25
CA LEU A 221 1.49 14.61 -17.08
C LEU A 221 0.84 15.99 -16.95
#